data_AF-A0A9W6DT93-F1
#
_entry.id   AF-A0A9W6DT93-F1
#
_cell.length_a   1.000
_cell.length_b   1.000
_cell.length_c   1.000
_cell.angle_alpha   90.00
_cell.angle_beta   90.00
_cell.angle_gamma   90.00
#
_symmetry.space_group_name_H-M   'P 1'
#
loop_
_entity.id
_entity.type
_entity.pdbx_description
1 polymer ?
#
loop_
_entity_poly.entity_id
_entity_poly.type
_entity_poly.pdbx_seq_one_letter_code
_entity_poly.pdbx_strand_id
1 'polypeptide(L)'
;MPQWALNIWVLFYASIPLAINQAYISYMGHNLGPFALFNLYFFSFNATIIYQIHILRRLGHTYGFLDGDQHERDGIPDVGVRKVTASLYKTTGSRLVMAIYLSYYNQEPMAMNWTWLPLMIGLYGIVLDFWFYWYHRIMHDVSFLWKYHRTHHLTKHPNPLLAAYADHEQEFFDMV
;
A
#
# COMPACT_ATOMS: atom_id res chain seq x y z
N MET A 1 -18.07 -8.99 3.11
CA MET A 1 -17.96 -7.95 4.15
C MET A 1 -18.37 -6.62 3.54
N PRO A 2 -19.09 -5.75 4.26
CA PRO A 2 -19.49 -4.45 3.72
C PRO A 2 -18.30 -3.49 3.66
N GLN A 3 -18.25 -2.64 2.63
CA GLN A 3 -17.13 -1.72 2.35
C GLN A 3 -16.79 -0.79 3.53
N TRP A 4 -17.80 -0.32 4.26
CA TRP A 4 -17.61 0.59 5.39
C TRP A 4 -16.77 -0.04 6.52
N ALA A 5 -16.88 -1.35 6.75
CA ALA A 5 -16.11 -2.04 7.77
C ALA A 5 -14.60 -2.09 7.42
N LEU A 6 -14.28 -2.24 6.13
CA LEU A 6 -12.91 -2.17 5.64
C LEU A 6 -12.32 -0.76 5.80
N ASN A 7 -13.11 0.28 5.47
CA ASN A 7 -12.67 1.66 5.63
C ASN A 7 -12.43 2.02 7.10
N ILE A 8 -13.28 1.56 8.03
CA ILE A 8 -13.05 1.75 9.47
C ILE A 8 -11.76 1.08 9.91
N TRP A 9 -11.49 -0.13 9.44
CA TRP A 9 -10.25 -0.84 9.73
C TRP A 9 -9.02 -0.03 9.28
N VAL A 10 -9.04 0.48 8.05
CA VAL A 10 -7.96 1.32 7.51
C VAL A 10 -7.78 2.60 8.34
N LEU A 11 -8.87 3.32 8.61
CA LEU A 11 -8.82 4.57 9.38
C LEU A 11 -8.32 4.35 10.81
N PHE A 12 -8.71 3.24 11.45
CA PHE A 12 -8.25 2.90 12.78
C PHE A 12 -6.72 2.74 12.82
N TYR A 13 -6.16 1.87 11.98
CA TYR A 13 -4.71 1.64 11.98
C TYR A 13 -3.92 2.85 11.46
N ALA A 14 -4.47 3.63 10.52
CA ALA A 14 -3.84 4.87 10.06
C ALA A 14 -3.79 5.95 11.15
N SER A 15 -4.75 5.95 12.09
CA SER A 15 -4.78 6.94 13.19
C SER A 15 -3.72 6.70 14.27
N ILE A 16 -3.20 5.48 14.42
CA ILE A 16 -2.19 5.12 15.43
C ILE A 16 -0.91 5.97 15.30
N PRO A 17 -0.18 5.97 14.16
CA PRO A 17 1.02 6.79 14.01
C PRO A 17 0.74 8.29 14.05
N LEU A 18 -0.46 8.73 13.62
CA LEU A 18 -0.89 10.13 13.75
C LEU A 18 -1.01 10.53 15.22
N ALA A 19 -1.65 9.70 16.04
CA ALA A 19 -1.82 9.94 17.47
C ALA A 19 -0.47 9.94 18.22
N ILE A 20 0.43 9.00 17.88
CA ILE A 20 1.79 8.96 18.46
C ILE A 20 2.56 10.24 18.11
N ASN A 21 2.56 10.64 16.84
CA ASN A 21 3.23 11.86 16.40
C ASN A 21 2.65 13.10 17.10
N GLN A 22 1.33 13.22 17.17
CA GLN A 22 0.68 14.33 17.86
C GLN A 22 1.01 14.35 19.35
N ALA A 23 0.99 13.19 20.03
CA ALA A 23 1.33 13.11 21.45
C ALA A 23 2.79 13.57 21.69
N TYR A 24 3.71 13.22 20.79
CA TYR A 24 5.09 13.70 20.84
C TYR A 24 5.16 15.23 20.72
N ILE A 25 4.49 15.81 19.72
CA ILE A 25 4.45 17.26 19.51
C ILE A 25 3.88 17.97 20.75
N SER A 26 2.75 17.49 21.27
CA SER A 26 2.10 18.07 22.45
C SER A 26 2.97 18.01 23.70
N TYR A 27 3.84 17.01 23.82
CA TYR A 27 4.75 16.84 24.95
C TYR A 27 6.07 17.63 24.81
N MET A 28 6.67 17.63 23.61
CA MET A 28 7.98 18.24 23.36
C MET A 28 7.91 19.69 22.88
N GLY A 29 6.75 20.14 22.41
CA GLY A 29 6.56 21.48 21.84
C GLY A 29 7.16 21.67 20.44
N HIS A 30 7.64 20.59 19.80
CA HIS A 30 8.13 20.59 18.43
C HIS A 30 7.91 19.24 17.75
N ASN A 31 7.94 19.22 16.42
CA ASN A 31 7.78 18.01 15.63
C ASN A 31 9.07 17.15 15.62
N LEU A 32 8.91 15.85 15.35
CA LEU A 32 10.02 14.96 15.04
C LEU A 32 10.74 15.45 13.78
N GLY A 33 12.07 15.31 13.73
CA GLY A 33 12.81 15.55 12.50
C GLY A 33 12.32 14.67 11.33
N PRO A 34 12.51 15.07 10.06
CA PRO A 34 11.93 14.35 8.91
C PRO A 34 12.29 12.87 8.85
N PHE A 35 13.53 12.54 9.24
CA PHE A 35 14.02 11.16 9.29
C PHE A 35 13.31 10.32 10.35
N ALA A 36 13.15 10.85 11.57
CA ALA A 36 12.45 10.13 12.64
C ALA A 36 10.96 9.97 12.32
N LEU A 37 10.36 11.01 11.73
CA LEU A 37 8.98 10.99 11.27
C LEU A 37 8.77 9.94 10.18
N PHE A 38 9.67 9.87 9.19
CA PHE A 38 9.65 8.85 8.16
C PHE A 38 9.67 7.45 8.76
N ASN A 39 10.61 7.16 9.66
CA ASN A 39 10.70 5.84 10.27
C ASN A 39 9.43 5.49 11.06
N LEU A 40 8.86 6.44 11.82
CA LEU A 40 7.60 6.22 12.53
C LEU A 40 6.47 5.77 11.58
N TYR A 41 6.18 6.56 10.55
CA TYR A 41 5.10 6.21 9.61
C TYR A 41 5.44 4.97 8.78
N PHE A 42 6.69 4.81 8.36
CA PHE A 42 7.14 3.68 7.55
C PHE A 42 6.98 2.35 8.28
N PHE A 43 7.46 2.25 9.52
CA PHE A 43 7.33 1.01 10.29
C PHE A 43 5.88 0.75 10.71
N SER A 44 5.12 1.78 11.09
CA SER A 44 3.69 1.61 11.39
C SER A 44 2.90 1.11 10.17
N PHE A 45 3.11 1.70 9.00
CA PHE A 45 2.43 1.32 7.77
C PHE A 45 2.78 -0.12 7.35
N ASN A 46 4.06 -0.49 7.37
CA ASN A 46 4.48 -1.85 7.04
C ASN A 46 3.94 -2.89 8.05
N ALA A 47 3.92 -2.56 9.34
CA ALA A 47 3.31 -3.43 10.36
C ALA A 47 1.81 -3.64 10.09
N THR A 48 1.07 -2.58 9.73
CA THR A 48 -0.34 -2.67 9.36
C THR A 48 -0.55 -3.54 8.11
N ILE A 49 0.28 -3.39 7.05
CA ILE A 49 0.20 -4.23 5.85
C ILE A 49 0.49 -5.69 6.17
N ILE A 50 1.53 -5.99 6.94
CA ILE A 50 1.87 -7.36 7.34
C ILE A 50 0.69 -7.98 8.11
N TYR A 51 0.11 -7.22 9.03
CA TYR A 51 -1.07 -7.65 9.76
C TYR A 51 -2.28 -7.89 8.84
N GLN A 52 -2.50 -7.02 7.86
CA GLN A 52 -3.54 -7.17 6.84
C GLN A 52 -3.36 -8.46 6.04
N ILE A 53 -2.14 -8.75 5.58
CA ILE A 53 -1.82 -9.96 4.82
C ILE A 53 -2.13 -11.22 5.64
N HIS A 54 -1.80 -11.22 6.93
CA HIS A 54 -2.16 -12.34 7.81
C HIS A 54 -3.68 -12.52 7.94
N ILE A 55 -4.44 -11.40 8.07
CA ILE A 55 -5.90 -11.45 8.10
C ILE A 55 -6.44 -12.01 6.78
N LEU A 56 -6.00 -11.48 5.64
CA LEU A 56 -6.45 -11.92 4.32
C LEU A 56 -6.14 -13.39 4.07
N ARG A 57 -4.93 -13.84 4.44
CA ARG A 57 -4.55 -15.26 4.37
C ARG A 57 -5.49 -16.12 5.21
N ARG A 58 -5.75 -15.75 6.47
CA ARG A 58 -6.68 -16.47 7.35
C ARG A 58 -8.09 -16.53 6.76
N LEU A 59 -8.60 -15.39 6.27
CA LEU A 59 -9.93 -15.31 5.66
C LEU A 59 -10.03 -16.20 4.41
N GLY A 60 -9.00 -16.21 3.55
CA GLY A 60 -8.94 -17.11 2.41
C GLY A 60 -8.97 -18.59 2.81
N HIS A 61 -8.25 -18.97 3.87
CA HIS A 61 -8.32 -20.34 4.40
C HIS A 61 -9.66 -20.69 5.07
N THR A 62 -10.35 -19.71 5.67
CA THR A 62 -11.64 -19.94 6.35
C THR A 62 -12.82 -19.99 5.39
N TYR A 63 -12.86 -19.09 4.41
CA TYR A 63 -14.01 -18.90 3.53
C TYR A 63 -13.79 -19.43 2.11
N GLY A 64 -12.57 -19.85 1.77
CA GLY A 64 -12.23 -20.30 0.42
C GLY A 64 -12.05 -19.15 -0.57
N PHE A 65 -11.87 -19.52 -1.84
CA PHE A 65 -11.68 -18.59 -2.96
C PHE A 65 -12.75 -18.81 -4.03
N LEU A 66 -12.94 -17.81 -4.90
CA LEU A 66 -13.97 -17.85 -5.94
C LEU A 66 -13.58 -18.71 -7.15
N ASP A 67 -12.31 -19.07 -7.29
CA ASP A 67 -11.77 -19.95 -8.35
C ASP A 67 -11.77 -21.44 -7.98
N GLY A 68 -12.43 -21.81 -6.86
CA GLY A 68 -12.58 -23.18 -6.38
C GLY A 68 -11.45 -23.64 -5.47
N ASP A 69 -11.48 -24.93 -5.11
CA ASP A 69 -10.58 -25.58 -4.16
C ASP A 69 -9.68 -26.66 -4.78
N GLN A 70 -9.73 -26.79 -6.11
CA GLN A 70 -9.01 -27.85 -6.84
C GLN A 70 -7.49 -27.60 -6.95
N HIS A 71 -7.05 -26.36 -6.80
CA HIS A 71 -5.64 -25.96 -6.96
C HIS A 71 -5.16 -25.19 -5.73
N GLU A 72 -3.94 -25.49 -5.30
CA GLU A 72 -3.25 -24.72 -4.27
C GLU A 72 -3.02 -23.27 -4.71
N ARG A 73 -2.73 -22.39 -3.74
CA ARG A 73 -2.34 -21.01 -4.05
C ARG A 73 -0.91 -20.96 -4.54
N ASP A 74 -0.69 -20.19 -5.58
CA ASP A 74 0.63 -19.92 -6.12
C ASP A 74 1.51 -19.34 -5.02
N GLY A 75 2.73 -19.85 -4.90
CA GLY A 75 3.77 -19.34 -4.03
C GLY A 75 4.68 -18.34 -4.76
N ILE A 76 5.38 -17.52 -3.99
CA ILE A 76 6.51 -16.76 -4.54
C ILE A 76 7.68 -17.75 -4.66
N PRO A 77 8.31 -17.92 -5.83
CA PRO A 77 9.52 -18.73 -5.97
C PRO A 77 10.62 -18.22 -5.03
N ASP A 78 11.46 -19.10 -4.48
CA ASP A 78 12.51 -18.70 -3.52
C ASP A 78 13.41 -17.56 -4.03
N VAL A 79 13.75 -17.60 -5.32
CA VAL A 79 14.53 -16.56 -6.01
C VAL A 79 13.83 -15.20 -6.07
N GLY A 80 12.49 -15.19 -5.96
CA GLY A 80 11.62 -14.02 -6.01
C GLY A 80 11.35 -13.37 -4.64
N VAL A 81 11.65 -14.02 -3.53
CA VAL A 81 11.34 -13.51 -2.18
C VAL A 81 12.00 -12.15 -1.93
N ARG A 82 13.30 -12.03 -2.23
CA ARG A 82 14.03 -10.76 -2.09
C ARG A 82 13.42 -9.64 -2.94
N LYS A 83 12.92 -9.98 -4.15
CA LYS A 83 12.28 -9.04 -5.06
C LYS A 83 10.99 -8.51 -4.47
N VAL A 84 10.11 -9.39 -3.99
CA VAL A 84 8.84 -9.00 -3.36
C VAL A 84 9.08 -8.12 -2.13
N THR A 85 10.00 -8.51 -1.25
CA THR A 85 10.34 -7.68 -0.08
C THR A 85 10.87 -6.32 -0.49
N ALA A 86 11.80 -6.25 -1.46
CA ALA A 86 12.31 -4.97 -1.95
C ALA A 86 11.21 -4.11 -2.61
N SER A 87 10.32 -4.73 -3.38
CA SER A 87 9.17 -4.06 -4.01
C SER A 87 8.26 -3.41 -2.96
N LEU A 88 7.87 -4.15 -1.92
CA LEU A 88 7.08 -3.63 -0.81
C LEU A 88 7.76 -2.42 -0.14
N TYR A 89 9.06 -2.52 0.17
CA TYR A 89 9.79 -1.40 0.77
C TYR A 89 9.89 -0.18 -0.14
N LYS A 90 10.15 -0.39 -1.44
CA LYS A 90 10.24 0.71 -2.41
C LYS A 90 8.88 1.42 -2.59
N THR A 91 7.80 0.67 -2.77
CA THR A 91 6.45 1.23 -2.97
C THR A 91 5.93 1.95 -1.73
N THR A 92 6.04 1.33 -0.56
CA THR A 92 5.60 1.98 0.69
C THR A 92 6.50 3.15 1.08
N GLY A 93 7.81 2.99 0.92
CA GLY A 93 8.80 4.01 1.24
C GLY A 93 8.69 5.24 0.37
N SER A 94 8.62 5.08 -0.96
CA SER A 94 8.51 6.20 -1.90
C SER A 94 7.26 7.05 -1.65
N ARG A 95 6.09 6.42 -1.45
CA ARG A 95 4.84 7.12 -1.14
C ARG A 95 4.92 7.91 0.17
N LEU A 96 5.54 7.33 1.20
CA LEU A 96 5.72 8.02 2.49
C LEU A 96 6.76 9.15 2.42
N VAL A 97 7.85 8.96 1.68
CA VAL A 97 8.81 10.04 1.40
C VAL A 97 8.12 11.20 0.69
N MET A 98 7.32 10.92 -0.33
CA MET A 98 6.55 11.94 -1.05
C MET A 98 5.57 12.65 -0.10
N ALA A 99 4.78 11.90 0.68
CA ALA A 99 3.81 12.47 1.61
C ALA A 99 4.47 13.37 2.65
N ILE A 100 5.58 12.93 3.25
CA ILE A 100 6.33 13.71 4.23
C ILE A 100 6.94 14.94 3.57
N TYR A 101 7.59 14.80 2.42
CA TYR A 101 8.18 15.93 1.71
C TYR A 101 7.16 17.05 1.44
N LEU A 102 5.92 16.69 1.05
CA LEU A 102 4.87 17.65 0.74
C LEU A 102 4.17 18.24 1.99
N SER A 103 4.18 17.55 3.13
CA SER A 103 3.40 17.92 4.32
C SER A 103 4.20 18.39 5.53
N TYR A 104 5.50 18.04 5.61
CA TYR A 104 6.30 18.12 6.84
C TYR A 104 6.29 19.50 7.51
N TYR A 105 6.46 20.57 6.74
CA TYR A 105 6.55 21.93 7.29
C TYR A 105 5.21 22.61 7.52
N ASN A 106 4.13 22.05 6.97
CA ASN A 106 2.87 22.76 6.84
C ASN A 106 1.80 22.28 7.82
N GLN A 107 1.90 21.05 8.34
CA GLN A 107 0.78 20.44 9.08
C GLN A 107 1.25 19.49 10.18
N GLU A 108 0.89 19.82 11.43
CA GLU A 108 0.80 18.85 12.52
C GLU A 108 -0.48 18.02 12.39
N PRO A 109 -0.55 16.78 12.91
CA PRO A 109 -1.73 15.94 12.75
C PRO A 109 -3.05 16.58 13.20
N MET A 110 -3.08 17.26 14.35
CA MET A 110 -4.28 17.95 14.83
C MET A 110 -4.62 19.22 14.03
N ALA A 111 -3.62 19.85 13.41
CA ALA A 111 -3.80 21.04 12.59
C ALA A 111 -4.30 20.71 11.17
N MET A 112 -4.40 19.43 10.81
CA MET A 112 -4.98 19.01 9.53
C MET A 112 -6.40 19.53 9.36
N ASN A 113 -6.78 19.85 8.12
CA ASN A 113 -8.15 20.25 7.82
C ASN A 113 -9.07 19.02 7.74
N TRP A 114 -9.54 18.58 8.92
CA TRP A 114 -10.38 17.39 9.06
C TRP A 114 -11.69 17.43 8.28
N THR A 115 -12.22 18.63 8.00
CA THR A 115 -13.44 18.79 7.17
C THR A 115 -13.15 18.48 5.70
N TRP A 116 -11.98 18.86 5.21
CA TRP A 116 -11.57 18.61 3.82
C TRP A 116 -10.90 17.25 3.61
N LEU A 117 -10.40 16.63 4.67
CA LEU A 117 -9.67 15.37 4.61
C LEU A 117 -10.43 14.24 3.89
N PRO A 118 -11.74 14.00 4.13
CA PRO A 118 -12.49 12.98 3.38
C PRO A 118 -12.51 13.23 1.87
N LEU A 119 -12.65 14.50 1.46
CA LEU A 119 -12.62 14.86 0.05
C LEU A 119 -11.22 14.66 -0.54
N MET A 120 -10.17 15.05 0.19
CA MET A 120 -8.78 14.85 -0.25
C MET A 120 -8.44 13.38 -0.44
N ILE A 121 -8.79 12.52 0.51
CA ILE A 121 -8.57 11.06 0.42
C ILE A 121 -9.40 10.48 -0.74
N GLY A 122 -10.64 10.91 -0.92
CA GLY A 122 -11.50 10.47 -2.02
C GLY A 122 -10.96 10.86 -3.39
N LEU A 123 -10.56 12.12 -3.57
CA LEU A 123 -9.95 12.61 -4.81
C LEU A 123 -8.62 11.93 -5.11
N TYR A 124 -7.79 11.72 -4.08
CA TYR A 124 -6.55 10.96 -4.23
C TYR A 124 -6.82 9.54 -4.72
N GLY A 125 -7.83 8.86 -4.16
CA GLY A 125 -8.27 7.54 -4.63
C GLY A 125 -8.68 7.55 -6.11
N ILE A 126 -9.46 8.54 -6.55
CA ILE A 126 -9.86 8.67 -7.97
C ILE A 126 -8.65 8.88 -8.89
N VAL A 127 -7.72 9.75 -8.50
CA VAL A 127 -6.49 10.00 -9.27
C VAL A 127 -5.64 8.74 -9.37
N LEU A 128 -5.50 8.02 -8.26
CA LEU A 128 -4.75 6.77 -8.20
C LEU A 128 -5.40 5.71 -9.10
N ASP A 129 -6.71 5.49 -8.97
CA ASP A 129 -7.45 4.52 -9.80
C ASP A 129 -7.36 4.86 -11.29
N PHE A 130 -7.46 6.15 -11.64
CA PHE A 130 -7.30 6.61 -13.02
C PHE A 130 -5.92 6.28 -13.57
N TRP A 131 -4.86 6.58 -12.80
CA TRP A 131 -3.48 6.26 -13.16
C TRP A 131 -3.29 4.76 -13.36
N PHE A 132 -3.63 3.96 -12.34
CA PHE A 132 -3.48 2.50 -12.38
C PHE A 132 -4.23 1.90 -13.56
N TYR A 133 -5.48 2.32 -13.81
CA TYR A 133 -6.28 1.83 -14.93
C TYR A 133 -5.59 2.06 -16.28
N TRP A 134 -5.20 3.29 -16.58
CA TRP A 134 -4.65 3.64 -17.89
C TRP A 134 -3.31 3.00 -18.13
N TYR A 135 -2.42 3.07 -17.15
CA TYR A 135 -1.10 2.47 -17.24
C TYR A 135 -1.19 0.94 -17.41
N HIS A 136 -2.02 0.28 -16.58
CA HIS A 136 -2.22 -1.16 -16.65
C HIS A 136 -2.83 -1.58 -18.00
N ARG A 137 -3.82 -0.83 -18.49
CA ARG A 137 -4.41 -1.06 -19.81
C ARG A 137 -3.39 -0.91 -20.95
N ILE A 138 -2.56 0.14 -20.91
CA ILE A 138 -1.52 0.36 -21.91
C ILE A 138 -0.51 -0.81 -21.92
N MET A 139 -0.17 -1.37 -20.76
CA MET A 139 0.69 -2.56 -20.67
C MET A 139 0.07 -3.82 -21.29
N HIS A 140 -1.26 -3.92 -21.30
CA HIS A 140 -1.97 -5.00 -21.97
C HIS A 140 -2.11 -4.77 -23.48
N ASP A 141 -2.43 -3.53 -23.89
CA ASP A 141 -2.81 -3.22 -25.28
C ASP A 141 -1.58 -2.99 -26.18
N VAL A 142 -0.44 -2.53 -25.64
CA VAL A 142 0.79 -2.26 -26.40
C VAL A 142 1.76 -3.43 -26.32
N SER A 143 1.97 -4.15 -27.42
CA SER A 143 2.77 -5.38 -27.45
C SER A 143 4.21 -5.23 -26.93
N PHE A 144 4.84 -4.06 -27.12
CA PHE A 144 6.18 -3.79 -26.58
C PHE A 144 6.19 -3.74 -25.04
N LEU A 145 5.11 -3.27 -24.42
CA LEU A 145 5.01 -3.09 -22.98
C LEU A 145 4.55 -4.36 -22.26
N TRP A 146 3.86 -5.27 -22.96
CA TRP A 146 3.44 -6.57 -22.42
C TRP A 146 4.58 -7.36 -21.76
N LYS A 147 5.81 -7.27 -22.29
CA LYS A 147 6.96 -7.99 -21.72
C LYS A 147 7.29 -7.60 -20.28
N TYR A 148 6.84 -6.43 -19.83
CA TYR A 148 6.99 -5.90 -18.46
C TYR A 148 5.80 -6.22 -17.55
N HIS A 149 4.74 -6.80 -18.11
CA HIS A 149 3.51 -7.11 -17.37
C HIS A 149 3.21 -8.61 -17.33
N ARG A 150 3.73 -9.37 -18.31
CA ARG A 150 3.51 -10.81 -18.43
C ARG A 150 3.85 -11.61 -17.17
N THR A 151 4.88 -11.20 -16.39
CA THR A 151 5.29 -11.90 -15.17
C THR A 151 4.19 -11.89 -14.13
N HIS A 152 3.49 -10.77 -13.99
CA HIS A 152 2.33 -10.64 -13.11
C HIS A 152 1.19 -11.59 -13.53
N HIS A 153 1.00 -11.79 -14.83
CA HIS A 153 -0.03 -12.70 -15.40
C HIS A 153 0.34 -14.19 -15.42
N LEU A 154 1.56 -14.55 -15.01
CA LEU A 154 1.94 -15.96 -14.86
C LEU A 154 1.20 -16.61 -13.69
N THR A 155 0.85 -15.83 -12.66
CA THR A 155 0.06 -16.27 -11.53
C THR A 155 -1.38 -16.59 -11.95
N LYS A 156 -1.86 -17.79 -11.63
CA LYS A 156 -3.23 -18.26 -11.92
C LYS A 156 -4.08 -18.34 -10.66
N HIS A 157 -3.43 -18.57 -9.53
CA HIS A 157 -4.03 -18.87 -8.25
C HIS A 157 -3.42 -17.96 -7.17
N PRO A 158 -3.55 -16.63 -7.30
CA PRO A 158 -2.79 -15.67 -6.50
C PRO A 158 -3.11 -15.74 -5.01
N ASN A 159 -2.08 -15.44 -4.21
CA ASN A 159 -2.24 -14.98 -2.84
C ASN A 159 -1.89 -13.48 -2.76
N PRO A 160 -2.25 -12.76 -1.67
CA PRO A 160 -2.05 -11.31 -1.58
C PRO A 160 -0.62 -10.82 -1.80
N LEU A 161 0.41 -11.63 -1.50
CA LEU A 161 1.82 -11.24 -1.69
C LEU A 161 2.22 -11.17 -3.17
N LEU A 162 1.55 -11.93 -4.04
CA LEU A 162 1.83 -11.93 -5.47
C LEU A 162 1.38 -10.64 -6.17
N ALA A 163 0.60 -9.79 -5.48
CA ALA A 163 0.33 -8.44 -5.96
C ALA A 163 1.62 -7.61 -6.15
N ALA A 164 2.63 -7.83 -5.29
CA ALA A 164 3.93 -7.16 -5.39
C ALA A 164 4.96 -7.94 -6.22
N TYR A 165 4.56 -9.05 -6.85
CA TYR A 165 5.42 -9.86 -7.72
C TYR A 165 5.22 -9.48 -9.18
N ALA A 166 6.04 -8.55 -9.67
CA ALA A 166 5.97 -8.02 -11.03
C ALA A 166 7.38 -7.74 -11.58
N ASP A 167 7.51 -7.33 -12.85
CA ASP A 167 8.81 -6.87 -13.39
C ASP A 167 9.19 -5.49 -12.84
N HIS A 168 10.47 -5.11 -12.94
CA HIS A 168 10.97 -3.87 -12.33
C HIS A 168 10.20 -2.66 -12.85
N GLU A 169 9.98 -2.58 -14.16
CA GLU A 169 9.25 -1.49 -14.78
C GLU A 169 7.85 -1.41 -14.19
N GLN A 170 7.18 -2.55 -14.01
CA GLN A 170 5.87 -2.55 -13.39
C GLN A 170 5.90 -2.07 -11.94
N GLU A 171 6.84 -2.59 -11.15
CA GLU A 171 7.03 -2.15 -9.77
C GLU A 171 7.24 -0.63 -9.69
N PHE A 172 7.98 -0.02 -10.63
CA PHE A 172 8.25 1.41 -10.64
C PHE A 172 6.99 2.26 -10.86
N PHE A 173 6.15 1.89 -11.83
CA PHE A 173 4.90 2.61 -12.08
C PHE A 173 3.86 2.38 -10.96
N ASP A 174 3.93 1.25 -10.26
CA ASP A 174 3.11 0.96 -9.07
C ASP A 174 3.51 1.79 -7.83
N MET A 175 4.69 2.44 -7.84
CA MET A 175 5.14 3.32 -6.73
C MET A 175 4.41 4.67 -6.71
N VAL A 176 3.95 5.13 -7.87
CA VAL A 176 3.30 6.43 -8.06
C VAL A 176 1.88 6.40 -7.50
#